data_AF-A0A817L723-F1
#
_entry.id   AF-A0A817L723-F1
#
_cell.length_a   1.000
_cell.length_b   1.000
_cell.length_c   1.000
_cell.angle_alpha   90.00
_cell.angle_beta   90.00
_cell.angle_gamma   90.00
#
_symmetry.space_group_name_H-M   'P 1'
#
loop_
_entity.id
_entity.type
_entity.pdbx_description
1 polymer ?
#
loop_
_entity_poly.entity_id
_entity_poly.type
_entity_poly.pdbx_seq_one_letter_code
_entity_poly.pdbx_strand_id
1 'polypeptide(L)'
;MWSYISHCFLLLFLCNHLTNTRQIPFDTIVSFSDSSADTGNVYNLTHHTWPIVPPYFEGRFSNGPVWIEKLGVSNIKNYAYGGATTDNDFIQGYTASNTIPVPGVRQQIKIYFNQTNITTVNSMRTLHVIRAGGNDYYANKTISPSRVIASILNCVKDLFEIGVKHILI
;
A
#
# COMPACT_ATOMS: atom_id res chain seq x y z
N MET A 1 -40.60 -57.06 29.87
CA MET A 1 -39.57 -56.23 30.50
C MET A 1 -38.45 -56.05 29.48
N TRP A 2 -38.38 -54.87 28.85
CA TRP A 2 -37.22 -54.14 28.26
C TRP A 2 -36.13 -54.98 27.53
N SER A 3 -35.61 -54.66 26.34
CA SER A 3 -35.55 -53.43 25.55
C SER A 3 -34.89 -53.78 24.19
N TYR A 4 -35.43 -53.26 23.09
CA TYR A 4 -34.74 -53.20 21.79
C TYR A 4 -33.83 -51.96 21.79
N ILE A 5 -32.52 -52.15 21.73
CA ILE A 5 -31.58 -51.03 21.50
C ILE A 5 -31.29 -50.94 20.01
N SER A 6 -32.14 -50.17 19.34
CA SER A 6 -31.96 -49.68 17.99
C SER A 6 -30.72 -48.77 17.95
N HIS A 7 -29.67 -49.18 17.23
CA HIS A 7 -28.50 -48.35 17.02
C HIS A 7 -28.85 -47.26 16.00
N CYS A 8 -29.23 -46.11 16.53
CA CYS A 8 -29.44 -44.89 15.75
C CYS A 8 -28.08 -44.44 15.20
N PHE A 9 -27.83 -44.69 13.90
CA PHE A 9 -26.74 -44.04 13.19
C PHE A 9 -27.03 -42.54 13.13
N LEU A 10 -26.31 -41.78 13.95
CA LEU A 10 -26.29 -40.32 13.92
C LEU A 10 -25.63 -39.90 12.60
N LEU A 11 -26.44 -39.56 11.60
CA LEU A 11 -25.97 -38.82 10.42
C LEU A 11 -25.47 -37.45 10.91
N LEU A 12 -24.16 -37.33 11.09
CA LEU A 12 -23.50 -36.03 11.12
C LEU A 12 -23.77 -35.38 9.76
N PHE A 13 -24.71 -34.44 9.73
CA PHE A 13 -24.80 -33.45 8.67
C PHE A 13 -23.47 -32.68 8.68
N LEU A 14 -22.56 -33.06 7.79
CA LEU A 14 -21.50 -32.18 7.32
C LEU A 14 -22.20 -31.00 6.66
N CYS A 15 -22.51 -29.98 7.47
CA CYS A 15 -22.77 -28.64 6.98
C CYS A 15 -21.44 -28.17 6.40
N ASN A 16 -21.16 -28.55 5.15
CA ASN A 16 -20.24 -27.84 4.31
C ASN A 16 -20.85 -26.44 4.17
N HIS A 17 -20.54 -25.56 5.11
CA HIS A 17 -20.57 -24.14 4.83
C HIS A 17 -19.60 -23.97 3.66
N LEU A 18 -20.14 -23.98 2.45
CA LEU A 18 -19.55 -23.30 1.32
C LEU A 18 -19.51 -21.83 1.74
N THR A 19 -18.53 -21.47 2.57
CA THR A 19 -18.07 -20.11 2.63
C THR A 19 -17.62 -19.83 1.22
N ASN A 20 -18.47 -19.17 0.45
CA ASN A 20 -18.11 -18.56 -0.81
C ASN A 20 -17.15 -17.42 -0.43
N THR A 21 -15.94 -17.80 0.00
CA THR A 21 -14.87 -16.86 0.28
C THR A 21 -14.60 -16.25 -1.08
N ARG A 22 -15.12 -15.05 -1.31
CA ARG A 22 -14.77 -14.27 -2.48
C ARG A 22 -13.26 -14.19 -2.46
N GLN A 23 -12.61 -14.99 -3.33
CA GLN A 23 -11.17 -15.01 -3.42
C GLN A 23 -10.74 -13.57 -3.68
N ILE A 24 -9.82 -13.06 -2.86
CA ILE A 24 -9.25 -11.73 -3.10
C ILE A 24 -8.69 -11.81 -4.53
N PRO A 25 -9.20 -11.00 -5.47
CA PRO A 25 -8.85 -11.17 -6.87
C PRO A 25 -7.37 -10.85 -7.11
N PHE A 26 -6.75 -10.13 -6.18
CA PHE A 26 -5.37 -9.68 -6.23
C PHE A 26 -4.48 -10.51 -5.27
N ASP A 27 -3.40 -11.08 -5.80
CA ASP A 27 -2.32 -11.68 -5.02
C ASP A 27 -1.04 -10.83 -5.01
N THR A 28 -1.07 -9.73 -5.77
CA THR A 28 0.02 -8.77 -5.87
C THR A 28 -0.50 -7.37 -5.56
N ILE A 29 0.18 -6.67 -4.65
CA ILE A 29 -0.05 -5.25 -4.37
C ILE A 29 1.21 -4.47 -4.72
N VAL A 30 1.03 -3.37 -5.46
CA VAL A 30 2.07 -2.38 -5.72
C VAL A 30 1.63 -1.09 -5.04
N SER A 31 2.35 -0.61 -4.03
CA SER A 31 1.96 0.59 -3.28
C SER A 31 2.91 1.76 -3.54
N PHE A 32 2.31 2.90 -3.83
CA PHE A 32 2.94 4.20 -3.93
C PHE A 32 2.34 5.09 -2.85
N SER A 33 3.11 5.43 -1.83
CA SER A 33 2.57 6.11 -0.66
C SER A 33 3.61 6.90 0.14
N ASP A 34 3.15 7.40 1.28
CA ASP A 34 3.91 8.15 2.25
C ASP A 34 4.28 7.29 3.47
N SER A 35 4.47 7.94 4.62
CA SER A 35 4.75 7.31 5.92
C SER A 35 3.75 6.23 6.30
N SER A 36 2.52 6.30 5.79
CA SER A 36 1.47 5.38 6.19
C SER A 36 1.61 3.97 5.64
N ALA A 37 2.40 3.77 4.59
CA ALA A 37 2.75 2.45 4.08
C ALA A 37 4.25 2.18 4.09
N ASP A 38 5.10 3.17 4.40
CA ASP A 38 6.55 2.98 4.46
C ASP A 38 6.95 1.93 5.51
N THR A 39 7.60 0.87 5.04
CA THR A 39 8.08 -0.27 5.84
C THR A 39 9.58 -0.20 6.15
N GLY A 40 10.20 0.98 5.99
CA GLY A 40 11.60 1.24 6.35
C GLY A 40 12.47 1.84 5.22
N ASN A 41 11.88 2.25 4.09
CA ASN A 41 12.60 2.90 3.00
C ASN A 41 13.29 4.18 3.49
N VAL A 42 12.57 5.03 4.20
CA VAL A 42 13.15 6.23 4.80
C VAL A 42 14.10 5.91 5.96
N TYR A 43 13.79 4.89 6.74
CA TYR A 43 14.68 4.46 7.82
C TYR A 43 16.05 4.07 7.29
N ASN A 44 16.10 3.35 6.17
CA ASN A 44 17.33 3.01 5.48
C ASN A 44 17.99 4.25 4.84
N LEU A 45 17.21 5.11 4.18
CA LEU A 45 17.69 6.34 3.55
C LEU A 45 18.41 7.27 4.54
N THR A 46 17.93 7.32 5.78
CA THR A 46 18.47 8.19 6.83
C THR A 46 19.54 7.51 7.70
N HIS A 47 20.08 6.37 7.26
CA HIS A 47 21.03 5.58 8.05
C HIS A 47 20.50 5.27 9.46
N HIS A 48 19.24 4.86 9.54
CA HIS A 48 18.54 4.45 10.77
C HIS A 48 18.32 5.57 11.79
N THR A 49 18.39 6.84 11.37
CA THR A 49 18.18 8.00 12.26
C THR A 49 16.75 8.54 12.27
N TRP A 50 15.93 8.24 11.25
CA TRP A 50 14.53 8.69 11.19
C TRP A 50 13.62 7.68 10.46
N PRO A 51 12.45 7.31 11.00
CA PRO A 51 11.88 7.76 12.27
C PRO A 51 12.68 7.27 13.50
N ILE A 52 12.66 8.04 14.58
CA ILE A 52 13.38 7.70 15.82
C ILE A 52 12.66 6.53 16.51
N VAL A 53 13.39 5.44 16.74
CA VAL A 53 12.91 4.24 17.43
C VAL A 53 13.49 4.24 18.85
N PRO A 54 12.70 4.29 19.94
CA PRO A 54 11.23 4.46 20.06
C PRO A 54 10.75 5.93 19.95
N PRO A 55 9.43 6.22 19.75
CA PRO A 55 8.26 5.34 19.87
C PRO A 55 7.84 4.63 18.57
N TYR A 56 8.53 4.88 17.47
CA TYR A 56 8.28 4.21 16.20
C TYR A 56 8.80 2.76 16.20
N PHE A 57 8.20 1.90 15.39
CA PHE A 57 8.48 0.47 15.35
C PHE A 57 9.35 0.12 14.14
N GLU A 58 10.61 -0.28 14.35
CA GLU A 58 11.49 -0.82 13.30
C GLU A 58 11.47 -0.02 11.98
N GLY A 59 11.54 1.32 12.07
CA GLY A 59 11.52 2.20 10.90
C GLY A 59 10.14 2.50 10.29
N ARG A 60 9.05 1.94 10.82
CA ARG A 60 7.67 2.30 10.44
C ARG A 60 7.25 3.58 11.14
N PHE A 61 6.45 4.41 10.48
CA PHE A 61 5.82 5.59 11.08
C PHE A 61 4.58 5.23 11.93
N SER A 62 4.66 4.12 12.65
CA SER A 62 3.63 3.61 13.55
C SER A 62 4.31 2.91 14.74
N ASN A 63 3.56 2.56 15.78
CA ASN A 63 4.02 1.78 16.92
C ASN A 63 3.95 0.26 16.67
N GLY A 64 3.84 -0.15 15.41
CA GLY A 64 3.79 -1.53 14.96
C GLY A 64 3.80 -1.60 13.43
N PRO A 65 3.50 -2.78 12.85
CA PRO A 65 3.36 -2.92 11.40
C PRO A 65 2.30 -1.99 10.81
N VAL A 66 2.57 -1.43 9.63
CA VAL A 66 1.62 -0.59 8.89
C VAL A 66 0.56 -1.44 8.18
N TRP A 67 -0.47 -0.80 7.63
CA TRP A 67 -1.63 -1.50 7.06
C TRP A 67 -1.24 -2.49 5.96
N ILE A 68 -0.24 -2.16 5.14
CA ILE A 68 0.15 -3.00 4.01
C ILE A 68 0.73 -4.34 4.44
N GLU A 69 1.39 -4.39 5.60
CA GLU A 69 1.96 -5.61 6.19
C GLU A 69 0.90 -6.54 6.78
N LYS A 70 -0.34 -6.06 6.93
CA LYS A 70 -1.46 -6.78 7.56
C LYS A 70 -2.44 -7.41 6.55
N LEU A 71 -2.19 -7.27 5.25
CA LEU A 71 -3.14 -7.66 4.20
C LEU A 71 -3.18 -9.16 3.90
N GLY A 72 -2.19 -9.94 4.38
CA GLY A 72 -2.10 -11.38 4.07
C GLY A 72 -1.89 -11.68 2.57
N VAL A 73 -1.36 -10.72 1.82
CA VAL A 73 -1.11 -10.83 0.37
C VAL A 73 0.30 -11.34 0.12
N SER A 74 0.43 -12.32 -0.79
CA SER A 74 1.68 -13.05 -1.03
C SER A 74 2.79 -12.20 -1.62
N ASN A 75 2.46 -11.20 -2.43
CA ASN A 75 3.45 -10.38 -3.12
C ASN A 75 3.16 -8.89 -2.92
N ILE A 76 4.01 -8.21 -2.17
CA ILE A 76 3.89 -6.77 -1.90
C ILE A 76 5.14 -6.08 -2.45
N LYS A 77 4.94 -5.19 -3.42
CA LYS A 77 5.96 -4.26 -3.91
C LYS A 77 5.67 -2.89 -3.31
N ASN A 78 6.44 -2.51 -2.30
CA ASN A 78 6.22 -1.28 -1.56
C ASN A 78 7.23 -0.20 -1.95
N TYR A 79 6.76 0.86 -2.60
CA TYR A 79 7.57 2.00 -3.01
C TYR A 79 7.38 3.22 -2.11
N ALA A 80 6.66 3.07 -0.98
CA ALA A 80 6.31 4.19 -0.11
C ALA A 80 7.53 4.79 0.61
N TYR A 81 7.56 6.12 0.75
CA TYR A 81 8.57 6.84 1.53
C TYR A 81 7.90 7.82 2.49
N GLY A 82 8.25 7.75 3.77
CA GLY A 82 7.89 8.76 4.77
C GLY A 82 8.17 10.19 4.30
N GLY A 83 7.14 11.03 4.29
CA GLY A 83 7.24 12.41 3.81
C GLY A 83 7.02 12.61 2.30
N ALA A 84 6.69 11.55 1.56
CA ALA A 84 6.34 11.67 0.15
C ALA A 84 5.11 12.56 -0.06
N THR A 85 5.25 13.54 -0.94
CA THR A 85 4.16 14.34 -1.51
C THR A 85 3.56 13.62 -2.72
N THR A 86 2.50 14.18 -3.30
CA THR A 86 1.91 13.63 -4.53
C THR A 86 2.88 13.62 -5.72
N ASP A 87 3.66 14.69 -5.89
CA ASP A 87 4.64 14.84 -6.98
C ASP A 87 5.74 15.80 -6.54
N ASN A 88 7.02 15.43 -6.68
CA ASN A 88 8.14 16.32 -6.37
C ASN A 88 8.24 17.53 -7.31
N ASP A 89 7.73 17.43 -8.55
CA ASP A 89 7.71 18.55 -9.49
C ASP A 89 6.64 19.59 -9.10
N PHE A 90 5.67 19.18 -8.27
CA PHE A 90 4.63 20.02 -7.70
C PHE A 90 5.06 20.60 -6.35
N ILE A 91 5.48 19.75 -5.43
CA ILE A 91 6.07 20.06 -4.12
C ILE A 91 7.07 18.97 -3.78
N GLN A 92 8.34 19.32 -3.56
CA GLN A 92 9.35 18.35 -3.11
C GLN A 92 8.99 17.75 -1.75
N GLY A 93 8.97 16.42 -1.66
CA GLY A 93 8.82 15.70 -0.39
C GLY A 93 10.16 15.60 0.33
N TYR A 94 10.13 15.62 1.67
CA TYR A 94 11.32 15.51 2.51
C TYR A 94 11.07 14.66 3.75
N THR A 95 12.16 14.25 4.39
CA THR A 95 12.12 13.78 5.79
C THR A 95 11.68 14.88 6.76
N ALA A 96 11.27 14.55 8.00
CA ALA A 96 10.68 15.53 8.95
C ALA A 96 11.55 16.76 9.26
N SER A 97 12.86 16.71 9.03
CA SER A 97 13.76 17.86 9.19
C SER A 97 13.86 18.73 7.94
N ASN A 98 13.12 18.42 6.86
CA ASN A 98 13.25 19.02 5.53
C ASN A 98 14.68 18.97 4.97
N THR A 99 15.46 17.96 5.38
CA THR A 99 16.89 17.87 5.06
C THR A 99 17.17 16.93 3.88
N ILE A 100 16.48 15.80 3.83
CA ILE A 100 16.74 14.75 2.84
C ILE A 100 15.52 14.62 1.93
N PRO A 101 15.66 14.84 0.60
CA PRO A 101 14.55 14.70 -0.33
C PRO A 101 14.13 13.23 -0.42
N VAL A 102 12.82 13.00 -0.51
CA VAL A 102 12.23 11.67 -0.70
C VAL A 102 11.37 11.65 -1.96
N PRO A 103 11.28 10.52 -2.68
CA PRO A 103 10.48 10.44 -3.90
C PRO A 103 8.99 10.63 -3.58
N GLY A 104 8.37 11.60 -4.24
CA GLY A 104 6.92 11.76 -4.27
C GLY A 104 6.26 10.59 -4.99
N VAL A 105 4.94 10.43 -4.85
CA VAL A 105 4.20 9.31 -5.46
C VAL A 105 4.46 9.20 -6.96
N ARG A 106 4.46 10.32 -7.68
CA ARG A 106 4.77 10.32 -9.11
C ARG A 106 6.19 9.79 -9.43
N GLN A 107 7.18 10.13 -8.61
CA GLN A 107 8.55 9.62 -8.73
C GLN A 107 8.63 8.14 -8.35
N GLN A 108 7.86 7.68 -7.35
CA GLN A 108 7.75 6.26 -7.01
C GLN A 108 7.17 5.43 -8.17
N ILE A 109 6.18 5.97 -8.89
CA ILE A 109 5.63 5.35 -10.12
C ILE A 109 6.72 5.24 -11.20
N LYS A 110 7.52 6.29 -11.42
CA LYS A 110 8.65 6.26 -12.36
C LYS A 110 9.69 5.20 -11.97
N ILE A 111 10.01 5.05 -10.68
CA ILE A 111 10.90 4.01 -10.17
C ILE A 111 10.34 2.62 -10.49
N TYR A 112 9.06 2.38 -10.21
CA TYR A 112 8.39 1.11 -10.53
C TYR A 112 8.45 0.79 -12.01
N PHE A 113 8.17 1.77 -12.88
CA PHE A 113 8.23 1.59 -14.33
C PHE A 113 9.63 1.21 -14.81
N ASN A 114 10.66 1.90 -14.31
CA ASN A 114 12.05 1.61 -14.67
C ASN A 114 12.54 0.23 -14.21
N GLN A 115 11.95 -0.31 -13.14
CA GLN A 115 12.34 -1.59 -12.56
C GLN A 115 11.45 -2.77 -12.99
N THR A 116 10.33 -2.50 -13.69
CA THR A 116 9.32 -3.52 -13.99
C THR A 116 9.06 -3.60 -15.48
N ASN A 117 9.26 -4.79 -16.06
CA ASN A 117 8.71 -5.09 -17.38
C ASN A 117 7.19 -5.28 -17.28
N ILE A 118 6.43 -4.23 -17.61
CA ILE A 118 4.98 -4.20 -17.42
C ILE A 118 4.24 -5.29 -18.21
N THR A 119 4.82 -5.78 -19.31
CA THR A 119 4.24 -6.87 -20.12
C THR A 119 4.22 -8.22 -19.39
N THR A 120 5.04 -8.38 -18.36
CA THR A 120 5.12 -9.60 -17.53
C THR A 120 4.24 -9.55 -16.29
N VAL A 121 3.65 -8.38 -15.99
CA VAL A 121 2.77 -8.21 -14.83
C VAL A 121 1.41 -8.83 -15.12
N ASN A 122 0.95 -9.70 -14.21
CA ASN A 122 -0.43 -10.20 -14.27
C ASN A 122 -1.40 -9.08 -13.89
N SER A 123 -1.80 -8.29 -14.89
CA SER A 123 -2.66 -7.12 -14.71
C SER A 123 -4.02 -7.42 -14.08
N MET A 124 -4.51 -8.67 -14.17
CA MET A 124 -5.79 -9.08 -13.57
C MET A 124 -5.68 -9.41 -12.07
N ARG A 125 -4.46 -9.64 -11.58
CA ARG A 125 -4.18 -10.07 -10.20
C ARG A 125 -3.30 -9.08 -9.43
N THR A 126 -2.98 -7.95 -10.05
CA THR A 126 -2.20 -6.88 -9.44
C THR A 126 -3.08 -5.67 -9.14
N LEU A 127 -3.07 -5.22 -7.89
CA LEU A 127 -3.67 -3.96 -7.46
C LEU A 127 -2.59 -2.92 -7.22
N HIS A 128 -2.68 -1.77 -7.89
CA HIS A 128 -1.84 -0.62 -7.63
C HIS A 128 -2.55 0.31 -6.65
N VAL A 129 -1.87 0.74 -5.59
CA VAL A 129 -2.44 1.60 -4.55
C VAL A 129 -1.70 2.92 -4.52
N ILE A 130 -2.43 4.02 -4.68
CA ILE A 130 -1.92 5.37 -4.48
C ILE A 130 -2.49 5.91 -3.18
N ARG A 131 -1.63 6.40 -2.28
CA ARG A 131 -2.10 7.17 -1.12
C ARG A 131 -1.09 8.24 -0.73
N ALA A 132 -1.45 9.51 -0.92
CA ALA A 132 -0.67 10.67 -0.50
C ALA A 132 -1.56 11.93 -0.44
N GLY A 133 -0.95 13.09 -0.24
CA GLY A 133 -1.61 14.40 -0.18
C GLY A 133 -1.48 15.09 1.17
N GLY A 134 -1.31 14.32 2.26
CA GLY A 134 -1.11 14.89 3.60
C GLY A 134 0.18 15.74 3.67
N ASN A 135 1.27 15.23 3.09
CA ASN A 135 2.55 15.94 3.09
C ASN A 135 2.55 17.19 2.21
N ASP A 136 1.72 17.24 1.17
CA ASP A 136 1.54 18.43 0.34
C ASP A 136 1.03 19.62 1.18
N TYR A 137 0.04 19.36 2.05
CA TYR A 137 -0.48 20.36 2.99
C TYR A 137 0.47 20.64 4.16
N TYR A 138 1.22 19.63 4.60
CA TYR A 138 2.25 19.84 5.62
C TYR A 138 3.33 20.81 5.12
N ALA A 139 3.80 20.60 3.89
CA ALA A 139 4.79 21.44 3.24
C ALA A 139 4.23 22.83 2.88
N ASN A 140 2.98 22.89 2.42
CA ASN A 140 2.34 24.16 2.08
C ASN A 140 0.83 24.16 2.41
N LYS A 141 0.51 24.79 3.54
CA LYS A 141 -0.84 24.84 4.12
C LYS A 141 -1.86 25.65 3.32
N THR A 142 -1.42 26.45 2.33
CA THR A 142 -2.31 27.36 1.58
C THR A 142 -2.70 26.80 0.20
N ILE A 143 -2.21 25.62 -0.17
CA ILE A 143 -2.53 25.00 -1.47
C ILE A 143 -4.01 24.64 -1.54
N SER A 144 -4.61 24.91 -2.71
CA SER A 144 -6.00 24.52 -2.95
C SER A 144 -6.13 22.99 -3.10
N PRO A 145 -7.19 22.37 -2.55
CA PRO A 145 -7.44 20.94 -2.75
C PRO A 145 -7.49 20.51 -4.21
N SER A 146 -8.00 21.37 -5.09
CA SER A 146 -8.04 21.11 -6.54
C SER A 146 -6.66 20.82 -7.14
N ARG A 147 -5.59 21.46 -6.64
CA ARG A 147 -4.24 21.22 -7.15
C ARG A 147 -3.65 19.90 -6.67
N VAL A 148 -3.89 19.53 -5.41
CA VAL A 148 -3.47 18.22 -4.87
C VAL A 148 -4.19 17.09 -5.61
N ILE A 149 -5.51 17.24 -5.83
CA ILE A 149 -6.29 16.29 -6.63
C ILE A 149 -5.78 16.20 -8.07
N ALA A 150 -5.46 17.33 -8.71
CA ALA A 150 -4.88 17.33 -10.05
C ALA A 150 -3.55 16.55 -10.11
N SER A 151 -2.72 16.67 -9.07
CA SER A 151 -1.47 15.91 -8.94
C SER A 151 -1.71 14.40 -8.79
N ILE A 152 -2.67 13.99 -7.94
CA ILE A 152 -3.08 12.58 -7.80
C ILE A 152 -3.63 12.04 -9.13
N LEU A 153 -4.46 12.81 -9.84
CA LEU A 153 -4.98 12.42 -11.15
C LEU A 153 -3.87 12.26 -12.20
N ASN A 154 -2.78 13.02 -12.12
CA ASN A 154 -1.61 12.79 -12.96
C ASN A 154 -0.92 11.47 -12.63
N CYS A 155 -0.79 11.10 -11.35
CA CYS A 155 -0.26 9.79 -10.95
C CYS A 155 -1.12 8.64 -11.52
N VAL A 156 -2.44 8.78 -11.49
CA VAL A 156 -3.38 7.80 -12.07
C VAL A 156 -3.21 7.70 -13.59
N LYS A 157 -3.06 8.83 -14.28
CA LYS A 157 -2.82 8.86 -15.73
C LYS A 157 -1.50 8.17 -16.09
N ASP A 158 -0.42 8.46 -15.38
CA ASP A 158 0.89 7.84 -15.60
C ASP A 158 0.79 6.29 -15.47
N LEU A 159 0.01 5.79 -14.50
CA LEU A 159 -0.24 4.34 -14.36
C LEU A 159 -1.05 3.76 -15.53
N PHE A 160 -2.09 4.46 -15.99
CA PHE A 160 -2.87 4.01 -17.14
C PHE A 160 -2.05 4.00 -18.44
N GLU A 161 -1.17 4.99 -18.64
CA GLU A 161 -0.30 5.08 -19.82
C GLU A 161 0.64 3.87 -19.95
N ILE A 162 1.06 3.28 -18.83
CA ILE A 162 1.88 2.07 -18.83
C ILE A 162 1.05 0.78 -18.82
N GLY A 163 -0.29 0.85 -18.85
CA GLY A 163 -1.18 -0.30 -18.98
C GLY A 163 -1.67 -0.92 -17.66
N VAL A 164 -1.58 -0.20 -16.55
CA VAL A 164 -2.20 -0.61 -15.27
C VAL A 164 -3.73 -0.60 -15.38
N LYS A 165 -4.39 -1.59 -14.78
CA LYS A 165 -5.85 -1.80 -14.89
C LYS A 165 -6.62 -1.63 -13.59
N HIS A 166 -5.99 -1.87 -12.44
CA HIS A 166 -6.65 -1.86 -11.15
C HIS A 166 -5.91 -0.91 -10.21
N ILE A 167 -6.59 0.17 -9.82
CA ILE A 167 -6.04 1.21 -8.97
C ILE A 167 -6.98 1.42 -7.79
N LEU A 168 -6.43 1.48 -6.59
CA LEU A 168 -7.07 1.98 -5.37
C LEU A 168 -6.43 3.32 -5.02
N ILE A 169 -7.24 4.32 -4.66
CA ILE A 169 -6.82 5.67 -4.26
C ILE A 169 -7.50 6.05 -2.94
#